data_AF-A0A7S4LBD5-F1
#
_entry.id   AF-A0A7S4LBD5-F1
#
_cell.length_a   1.000
_cell.length_b   1.000
_cell.length_c   1.000
_cell.angle_alpha   90.00
_cell.angle_beta   90.00
_cell.angle_gamma   90.00
#
_symmetry.space_group_name_H-M   'P 1'
#
loop_
_entity.id
_entity.type
_entity.pdbx_description
1 polymer ?
#
loop_
_entity_poly.entity_id
_entity_poly.type
_entity_poly.pdbx_seq_one_letter_code
_entity_poly.pdbx_strand_id
1 'polypeptide(L)'
;RRCRTRQPADFAPEDYATLARHFPEWDMATGHGDQLSTRLQTAYSWLTARKEAVPLVIVGHCTCGCDRTGEFFGAYYMQFQGWNFTRAMRYDEGVPLRHISYGAQVPVQWYCGWLFSQDPVKYHQLTDCRNCKPFRCHH
;
A
#
# COMPACT_ATOMS: atom_id res chain seq x y z
N ARG A 1 12.12 14.53 20.48
CA ARG A 1 12.83 13.92 19.33
C ARG A 1 11.86 13.93 18.15
N ARG A 2 12.19 14.52 17.00
CA ARG A 2 11.32 14.43 15.81
C ARG A 2 11.41 12.99 15.30
N CYS A 3 10.30 12.26 15.32
CA CYS A 3 10.20 11.02 14.57
C CYS A 3 10.30 11.38 13.09
N ARG A 4 11.50 11.27 12.51
CA ARG A 4 11.64 11.25 11.06
C ARG A 4 11.08 9.90 10.63
N THR A 5 9.83 9.90 10.18
CA THR A 5 9.28 8.80 9.39
C THR A 5 10.26 8.53 8.26
N ARG A 6 10.78 7.31 8.19
CA ARG A 6 11.78 6.96 7.20
C ARG A 6 11.06 6.61 5.90
N GLN A 7 10.82 7.60 5.04
CA GLN A 7 10.15 7.37 3.77
C GLN A 7 11.10 6.67 2.80
N PRO A 8 10.60 5.87 1.85
CA PRO A 8 11.41 5.29 0.77
C PRO A 8 12.24 6.31 0.00
N ALA A 9 11.75 7.54 -0.17
CA ALA A 9 12.47 8.60 -0.86
C ALA A 9 13.77 9.02 -0.13
N ASP A 10 13.82 8.88 1.20
CA ASP A 10 14.93 9.35 2.05
C ASP A 10 16.15 8.41 2.06
N PHE A 11 16.02 7.20 1.52
CA PHE A 11 17.08 6.20 1.52
C PHE A 11 17.91 6.20 0.24
N ALA A 12 19.16 5.76 0.35
CA ALA A 12 19.94 5.36 -0.81
C ALA A 12 19.23 4.21 -1.56
N PRO A 13 19.37 4.10 -2.90
CA PRO A 13 18.70 3.06 -3.68
C PRO A 13 18.90 1.64 -3.16
N GLU A 14 20.11 1.30 -2.72
CA GLU A 14 20.50 0.01 -2.16
C GLU A 14 19.83 -0.28 -0.81
N ASP A 15 19.77 0.70 0.08
CA ASP A 15 19.11 0.60 1.37
C ASP A 15 17.60 0.45 1.19
N TYR A 16 17.01 1.24 0.29
CA TYR A 16 15.61 1.14 -0.08
C TYR A 16 15.29 -0.27 -0.60
N ALA A 17 16.06 -0.77 -1.57
CA ALA A 17 15.85 -2.09 -2.15
C ALA A 17 15.92 -3.20 -1.09
N THR A 18 16.86 -3.07 -0.14
CA THR A 18 17.02 -4.01 0.97
C THR A 18 15.80 -3.97 1.89
N LEU A 19 15.42 -2.79 2.38
CA LEU A 19 14.29 -2.62 3.30
C LEU A 19 12.95 -3.00 2.67
N ALA A 20 12.75 -2.68 1.39
CA ALA A 20 11.54 -3.02 0.66
C ALA A 20 11.37 -4.54 0.49
N ARG A 21 12.46 -5.27 0.23
CA ARG A 21 12.43 -6.74 0.10
C ARG A 21 11.94 -7.42 1.38
N HIS A 22 12.29 -6.85 2.53
CA HIS A 22 11.92 -7.37 3.86
C HIS A 22 10.64 -6.73 4.43
N PHE A 23 9.85 -5.99 3.62
CA PHE A 23 8.61 -5.34 4.07
C PHE A 23 7.70 -6.21 4.94
N PRO A 24 7.32 -7.44 4.54
CA PRO A 24 6.39 -8.24 5.33
C PRO A 24 6.94 -8.60 6.71
N GLU A 25 8.26 -8.73 6.84
CA GLU A 25 8.89 -9.10 8.10
C GLU A 25 8.72 -8.00 9.13
N TRP A 26 8.98 -6.74 8.77
CA TRP A 26 8.87 -5.63 9.70
C TRP A 26 7.46 -5.02 9.77
N ASP A 27 6.62 -5.20 8.74
CA ASP A 27 5.17 -4.99 8.85
C ASP A 27 4.61 -5.92 9.94
N MET A 28 4.96 -7.22 9.93
CA MET A 28 4.47 -8.18 10.93
C MET A 28 5.18 -8.12 12.28
N ALA A 29 6.46 -7.74 12.36
CA ALA A 29 7.27 -7.83 13.59
C ALA A 29 6.96 -6.74 14.61
N THR A 30 6.33 -5.63 14.22
CA THR A 30 5.82 -4.68 15.20
C THR A 30 4.50 -5.23 15.75
N GLY A 31 4.31 -5.24 17.07
CA GLY A 31 3.06 -5.74 17.71
C GLY A 31 1.76 -5.00 17.32
N HIS A 32 1.84 -4.13 16.31
CA HIS A 32 0.78 -3.34 15.69
C HIS A 32 0.75 -3.49 14.16
N GLY A 33 1.45 -4.48 13.59
CA GLY A 33 1.56 -4.71 12.16
C GLY A 33 0.21 -4.79 11.44
N ASP A 34 0.09 -4.11 10.31
CA ASP A 34 -1.15 -4.09 9.56
C ASP A 34 -1.40 -5.40 8.81
N GLN A 35 -0.37 -6.28 8.72
CA GLN A 35 -0.43 -7.59 8.06
C GLN A 35 -0.99 -7.45 6.64
N LEU A 36 -0.56 -6.38 5.97
CA LEU A 36 -1.23 -5.85 4.79
C LEU A 36 -1.31 -6.91 3.69
N SER A 37 -0.18 -7.58 3.43
CA SER A 37 -0.08 -8.65 2.43
C SER A 37 -1.06 -9.80 2.70
N THR A 38 -1.09 -10.30 3.94
CA THR A 38 -1.97 -11.42 4.33
C THR A 38 -3.44 -11.03 4.23
N ARG A 39 -3.82 -9.86 4.77
CA ARG A 39 -5.22 -9.39 4.73
C ARG A 39 -5.71 -9.15 3.31
N LEU A 40 -4.86 -8.62 2.44
CA LEU A 40 -5.16 -8.44 1.01
C LEU A 40 -5.39 -9.78 0.31
N GLN A 41 -4.51 -10.75 0.55
CA GLN A 41 -4.65 -12.08 -0.04
C GLN A 41 -5.94 -12.77 0.42
N THR A 42 -6.30 -12.61 1.70
CA THR A 42 -7.57 -13.11 2.24
C THR A 42 -8.78 -12.44 1.57
N ALA A 43 -8.80 -11.11 1.45
CA ALA A 43 -9.90 -10.41 0.80
C ALA A 43 -10.03 -10.77 -0.70
N TYR A 44 -8.90 -10.86 -1.40
CA TYR A 44 -8.88 -11.25 -2.81
C TYR A 44 -9.35 -12.69 -3.03
N SER A 45 -9.03 -13.61 -2.11
CA SER A 45 -9.55 -14.98 -2.18
C SER A 45 -11.07 -15.02 -2.00
N TRP A 46 -11.65 -14.18 -1.14
CA TRP A 46 -13.11 -14.06 -1.03
C TRP A 46 -13.76 -13.56 -2.32
N LEU A 47 -13.14 -12.58 -2.98
CA LEU A 47 -13.62 -12.05 -4.26
C LEU A 47 -13.55 -13.06 -5.41
N THR A 48 -12.54 -13.94 -5.41
CA THR A 48 -12.24 -14.82 -6.56
C THR A 48 -12.71 -16.26 -6.39
N ALA A 49 -12.81 -16.77 -5.15
CA ALA A 49 -13.23 -18.15 -4.89
C ALA A 49 -14.74 -18.36 -5.05
N ARG A 50 -15.54 -17.29 -5.01
CA ARG A 50 -17.00 -17.37 -5.04
C ARG A 50 -17.51 -17.28 -6.48
N LYS A 51 -18.13 -18.37 -6.96
CA LYS A 51 -18.97 -18.38 -8.17
C LYS A 51 -20.43 -18.11 -7.80
N GLU A 52 -20.67 -17.04 -7.05
CA GLU A 52 -22.04 -16.68 -6.66
C GLU A 52 -22.79 -16.08 -7.84
N ALA A 53 -24.10 -16.32 -7.91
CA ALA A 53 -24.97 -15.78 -8.95
C ALA A 53 -25.24 -14.27 -8.77
N VAL A 54 -24.88 -13.71 -7.60
CA VAL A 54 -25.07 -12.30 -7.25
C VAL A 54 -23.74 -11.58 -7.09
N PRO A 55 -23.63 -10.29 -7.48
CA PRO A 55 -22.40 -9.53 -7.29
C PRO A 55 -22.02 -9.38 -5.80
N LEU A 56 -20.75 -9.66 -5.49
CA LEU A 56 -20.18 -9.44 -4.16
C LEU A 56 -19.49 -8.07 -4.08
N VAL A 57 -19.84 -7.27 -3.07
CA VAL A 57 -19.18 -6.01 -2.75
C VAL A 57 -18.52 -6.12 -1.38
N ILE A 58 -17.21 -5.88 -1.31
CA ILE A 58 -16.48 -5.78 -0.05
C ILE A 58 -16.28 -4.31 0.29
N VAL A 59 -16.79 -3.89 1.44
CA VAL A 59 -16.58 -2.54 1.99
C VAL A 59 -15.54 -2.61 3.08
N GLY A 60 -14.37 -2.03 2.84
CA GLY A 60 -13.31 -1.87 3.84
C GLY A 60 -13.37 -0.49 4.48
N HIS A 61 -13.24 -0.41 5.81
CA HIS A 61 -13.07 0.85 6.52
C HIS A 61 -12.18 0.65 7.76
N CYS A 62 -11.57 1.74 8.23
CA CYS A 62 -10.97 1.82 9.55
C CYS A 62 -11.86 2.68 10.47
N THR A 63 -11.41 3.02 11.68
CA THR A 63 -12.21 3.77 12.64
C THR A 63 -12.69 5.13 12.10
N CYS A 64 -11.82 5.87 11.40
CA CYS A 64 -12.17 7.15 10.75
C CYS A 64 -12.33 7.04 9.22
N GLY A 65 -11.99 5.90 8.61
CA GLY A 65 -11.90 5.76 7.15
C GLY A 65 -10.74 6.50 6.46
N CYS A 66 -9.81 7.06 7.24
CA CYS A 66 -8.79 8.02 6.78
C CYS A 66 -7.34 7.49 6.80
N ASP A 67 -7.10 6.33 7.42
CA ASP A 67 -5.75 5.75 7.56
C ASP A 67 -5.65 4.43 6.76
N ARG A 68 -5.79 3.30 7.46
CA ARG A 68 -5.64 1.92 6.96
C ARG A 68 -6.57 1.57 5.80
N THR A 69 -7.62 2.35 5.57
CA THR A 69 -8.53 2.16 4.43
C THR A 69 -7.84 2.49 3.11
N GLY A 70 -7.21 3.66 3.02
CA GLY A 70 -6.42 4.03 1.84
C GLY A 70 -5.19 3.15 1.69
N GLU A 71 -4.57 2.74 2.80
CA GLU A 71 -3.46 1.79 2.74
C GLU A 71 -3.86 0.46 2.10
N PHE A 72 -4.96 -0.12 2.58
CA PHE A 72 -5.49 -1.38 2.08
C PHE A 72 -5.87 -1.28 0.60
N PHE A 73 -6.66 -0.28 0.22
CA PHE A 73 -7.12 -0.18 -1.17
C PHE A 73 -6.00 0.25 -2.14
N GLY A 74 -5.12 1.17 -1.73
CA GLY A 74 -3.95 1.54 -2.50
C GLY A 74 -3.06 0.32 -2.83
N ALA A 75 -2.80 -0.52 -1.85
CA ALA A 75 -2.07 -1.77 -2.02
C ALA A 75 -2.83 -2.79 -2.89
N TYR A 76 -4.15 -2.91 -2.73
CA TYR A 76 -5.00 -3.73 -3.59
C TYR A 76 -4.92 -3.33 -5.07
N TYR A 77 -5.00 -2.04 -5.38
CA TYR A 77 -4.94 -1.54 -6.76
C TYR A 77 -3.60 -1.88 -7.42
N MET A 78 -2.50 -1.76 -6.68
CA MET A 78 -1.17 -2.11 -7.18
C MET A 78 -1.01 -3.62 -7.37
N GLN A 79 -1.42 -4.43 -6.38
CA GLN A 79 -1.20 -5.87 -6.39
C GLN A 79 -2.08 -6.59 -7.44
N PHE A 80 -3.34 -6.16 -7.59
CA PHE A 80 -4.35 -6.92 -8.35
C PHE A 80 -4.94 -6.17 -9.55
N GLN A 81 -4.80 -4.84 -9.64
CA GLN A 81 -5.34 -4.07 -10.79
C GLN A 81 -4.26 -3.50 -11.71
N GLY A 82 -2.97 -3.76 -11.43
CA GLY A 82 -1.87 -3.28 -12.26
C GLY A 82 -1.71 -1.76 -12.23
N TRP A 83 -2.12 -1.10 -11.15
CA TRP A 83 -1.91 0.34 -11.00
C TRP A 83 -0.50 0.61 -10.49
N ASN A 84 0.05 1.77 -10.85
CA ASN A 84 1.26 2.29 -10.20
C ASN A 84 0.88 3.04 -8.91
N PHE A 85 1.88 3.37 -8.09
CA PHE A 85 1.66 3.98 -6.79
C PHE A 85 0.93 5.32 -6.92
N THR A 86 1.36 6.17 -7.85
CA THR A 86 0.78 7.51 -8.04
C THR A 86 -0.68 7.45 -8.44
N ARG A 87 -1.06 6.49 -9.30
CA ARG A 87 -2.44 6.31 -9.71
C ARG A 87 -3.30 5.83 -8.54
N ALA A 88 -2.82 4.88 -7.75
CA ALA A 88 -3.51 4.37 -6.57
C ALA A 88 -3.77 5.50 -5.56
N MET A 89 -2.73 6.25 -5.20
CA MET A 89 -2.88 7.38 -4.26
C MET A 89 -3.77 8.49 -4.80
N ARG A 90 -3.71 8.81 -6.11
CA ARG A 90 -4.60 9.81 -6.71
C ARG A 90 -6.06 9.39 -6.62
N TYR A 91 -6.34 8.10 -6.79
CA TYR A 91 -7.69 7.58 -6.69
C TYR A 91 -8.21 7.67 -5.25
N ASP A 92 -7.43 7.22 -4.27
CA ASP A 92 -7.81 7.26 -2.86
C ASP A 92 -8.02 8.70 -2.38
N GLU A 93 -7.12 9.63 -2.73
CA GLU A 93 -7.26 11.07 -2.42
C GLU A 93 -8.42 11.74 -3.15
N GLY A 94 -8.88 11.15 -4.26
CA GLY A 94 -10.05 11.61 -5.00
C GLY A 94 -11.37 11.26 -4.33
N VAL A 95 -11.38 10.34 -3.35
CA VAL A 95 -12.58 9.96 -2.61
C VAL A 95 -12.86 11.03 -1.53
N PRO A 96 -14.01 11.73 -1.59
CA PRO A 96 -14.31 12.79 -0.63
C PRO A 96 -14.23 12.30 0.82
N LEU A 97 -13.62 13.14 1.68
CA LEU A 97 -13.49 12.92 3.13
C LEU A 97 -12.61 11.71 3.52
N ARG A 98 -11.80 11.17 2.60
CA ARG A 98 -10.92 10.01 2.85
C ARG A 98 -9.46 10.26 2.49
N HIS A 99 -8.95 11.45 2.81
CA HIS A 99 -7.52 11.73 2.67
C HIS A 99 -6.71 10.70 3.43
N ILE A 100 -5.79 10.03 2.74
CA ILE A 100 -4.95 9.01 3.35
C ILE A 100 -3.91 9.74 4.20
N SER A 101 -3.86 9.43 5.49
CA SER A 101 -2.87 10.05 6.35
C SER A 101 -1.46 9.71 5.90
N TYR A 102 -0.54 10.64 6.13
CA TYR A 102 0.87 10.45 5.80
C TYR A 102 1.44 9.13 6.37
N GLY A 103 1.04 8.79 7.60
CA GLY A 103 1.47 7.55 8.25
C GLY A 103 1.00 6.29 7.53
N ALA A 104 -0.13 6.34 6.82
CA ALA A 104 -0.66 5.25 6.01
C ALA A 104 -0.09 5.25 4.58
N GLN A 105 0.29 6.41 4.03
CA GLN A 105 0.94 6.47 2.70
C GLN A 105 2.30 5.78 2.69
N VAL A 106 3.08 5.92 3.75
CA VAL A 106 4.45 5.36 3.83
C VAL A 106 4.46 3.83 3.74
N PRO A 107 3.66 3.07 4.50
CA PRO A 107 3.51 1.62 4.33
C PRO A 107 3.14 1.21 2.90
N VAL A 108 2.25 1.95 2.22
CA VAL A 108 1.89 1.66 0.82
C VAL A 108 3.08 1.82 -0.12
N GLN A 109 3.90 2.85 0.08
CA GLN A 109 5.13 3.04 -0.71
C GLN A 109 6.11 1.87 -0.52
N TRP A 110 6.27 1.40 0.71
CA TRP A 110 7.10 0.23 0.99
C TRP A 110 6.51 -1.05 0.40
N TYR A 111 5.19 -1.23 0.48
CA TYR A 111 4.49 -2.34 -0.12
C TYR A 111 4.65 -2.36 -1.65
N CYS A 112 4.59 -1.19 -2.29
CA CYS A 112 4.90 -1.03 -3.72
C CYS A 112 6.31 -1.54 -4.04
N GLY A 113 7.31 -1.11 -3.27
CA GLY A 113 8.69 -1.57 -3.43
C GLY A 113 8.85 -3.07 -3.22
N TRP A 114 8.14 -3.62 -2.24
CA TRP A 114 8.10 -5.05 -1.98
C TRP A 114 7.53 -5.83 -3.16
N LEU A 115 6.36 -5.45 -3.68
CA LEU A 115 5.75 -6.08 -4.87
C LEU A 115 6.73 -6.10 -6.04
N PHE A 116 7.34 -4.95 -6.35
CA PHE A 116 8.35 -4.85 -7.41
C PHE A 116 9.54 -5.79 -7.15
N SER A 117 10.00 -5.91 -5.90
CA SER A 117 11.11 -6.79 -5.54
C SER A 117 10.79 -8.29 -5.65
N GLN A 118 9.51 -8.67 -5.52
CA GLN A 118 9.09 -10.08 -5.63
C GLN A 118 9.05 -10.54 -7.08
N ASP A 119 8.53 -9.70 -7.97
CA ASP A 119 8.40 -10.02 -9.40
C ASP A 119 8.48 -8.73 -10.24
N PRO A 120 9.69 -8.28 -10.61
CA PRO A 120 9.87 -7.05 -11.40
C PRO A 120 9.22 -7.11 -12.79
N VAL A 121 8.98 -8.31 -13.33
CA VAL A 121 8.35 -8.49 -14.65
C VAL A 121 6.85 -8.27 -14.53
N LYS A 122 6.20 -8.92 -13.57
CA LYS A 122 4.77 -8.75 -13.29
C LYS A 122 4.44 -7.33 -12.83
N TYR A 123 5.31 -6.74 -12.01
CA TYR A 123 5.09 -5.44 -11.39
C TYR A 123 5.90 -4.30 -12.04
N HIS A 124 6.26 -4.42 -13.31
CA HIS A 124 7.08 -3.44 -14.04
C HIS A 124 6.51 -2.00 -14.04
N GLN A 125 5.21 -1.82 -13.81
CA GLN A 125 4.56 -0.52 -13.68
C GLN A 125 4.88 0.20 -12.37
N LEU A 126 5.36 -0.49 -11.34
CA LEU A 126 5.65 0.04 -10.00
C LEU A 126 7.01 0.76 -9.94
N THR A 127 7.25 1.69 -10.86
CA THR A 127 8.51 2.46 -10.93
C THR A 127 8.49 3.72 -10.06
N ASP A 128 7.34 4.05 -9.48
CA ASP A 128 7.08 5.28 -8.76
C ASP A 128 6.79 5.06 -7.26
N CYS A 129 7.21 3.93 -6.69
CA CYS A 129 7.01 3.60 -5.28
C CYS A 129 7.59 4.62 -4.30
N ARG A 130 8.61 5.38 -4.73
CA ARG A 130 9.24 6.45 -3.92
C ARG A 130 8.62 7.83 -4.20
N ASN A 131 7.60 7.90 -5.06
CA ASN A 131 7.01 9.16 -5.45
C ASN A 131 6.22 9.76 -4.28
N CYS A 132 6.36 11.06 -4.15
CA CYS A 132 5.84 11.85 -3.05
C CYS A 132 5.06 13.08 -3.52
N LYS A 133 4.83 13.22 -4.83
CA LYS A 133 4.14 14.38 -5.41
C LYS A 133 2.99 13.90 -6.30
N PRO A 134 1.79 14.49 -6.25
CA PRO A 134 1.40 15.68 -5.47
C PRO A 134 0.97 15.38 -4.01
N PHE A 135 1.13 14.14 -3.55
CA PHE A 135 0.63 13.70 -2.24
C PHE A 135 1.43 14.28 -1.08
N ARG A 136 0.88 14.23 0.14
CA ARG A 136 1.56 14.77 1.31
C ARG A 136 2.68 13.81 1.71
N CYS A 137 3.93 14.24 1.52
CA CYS A 137 5.12 13.52 2.00
C CYS A 137 5.81 14.17 3.21
N HIS A 138 5.02 14.83 4.04
CA HIS A 138 5.52 15.47 5.26
C HIS A 138 4.36 15.68 6.22
N HIS A 139 4.66 15.63 7.51
CA HIS A 139 3.80 16.11 8.59
C HIS A 139 3.73 17.64 8.58
#